data_AF-A0A1H3EPV5-F1
#
_entry.id   AF-A0A1H3EPV5-F1
#
_cell.length_a   1.000
_cell.length_b   1.000
_cell.length_c   1.000
_cell.angle_alpha   90.00
_cell.angle_beta   90.00
_cell.angle_gamma   90.00
#
_symmetry.space_group_name_H-M   'P 1'
#
loop_
_entity.id
_entity.type
_entity.pdbx_description
1 polymer ?
#
loop_
_entity_poly.entity_id
_entity_poly.type
_entity_poly.pdbx_seq_one_letter_code
_entity_poly.pdbx_strand_id
1 'polypeptide(L)'
;MNDCKKISRYVKGETMKRIILGIVVLSLLLSTTACNSRMNSDNVPNSSESISSSEECPTVHYDVGDVDLERLKGLYPEFFDQDKSPAKGIEIYVWQMSAGSYSFGLMYGTNRNKTDEEIWNLQNKSLTLEETKAILNECGVTKDEFFIIPVIQPFSSYAYTIDDGYQDRVSKLFE
;
A
#
# COMPACT_ATOMS: atom_id res chain seq x y z
N MET A 1 13.17 -46.58 -4.62
CA MET A 1 12.81 -46.48 -6.05
C MET A 1 12.80 -45.01 -6.39
N ASN A 2 13.75 -44.56 -7.21
CA ASN A 2 14.05 -43.13 -7.38
C ASN A 2 13.31 -42.60 -8.61
N ASP A 3 12.55 -41.52 -8.47
CA ASP A 3 12.25 -40.59 -9.58
C ASP A 3 11.59 -39.30 -9.07
N CYS A 4 12.35 -38.46 -8.37
CA CYS A 4 11.91 -37.10 -8.03
C CYS A 4 12.16 -36.18 -9.23
N LYS A 5 11.18 -36.07 -10.12
CA LYS A 5 11.31 -35.34 -11.38
C LYS A 5 11.24 -33.82 -11.15
N LYS A 6 12.42 -33.22 -10.99
CA LYS A 6 12.68 -31.79 -10.78
C LYS A 6 12.04 -30.91 -11.88
N ILE A 7 10.85 -30.37 -11.63
CA ILE A 7 10.23 -29.34 -12.49
C ILE A 7 10.61 -27.96 -11.95
N SER A 8 11.81 -27.50 -12.34
CA SER A 8 12.10 -26.07 -12.33
C SER A 8 11.38 -25.43 -13.52
N ARG A 9 10.49 -24.48 -13.27
CA ARG A 9 10.02 -23.53 -14.29
C ARG A 9 10.21 -22.12 -13.77
N TYR A 10 11.33 -21.53 -14.18
CA TYR A 10 11.49 -20.08 -14.28
C TYR A 10 10.24 -19.46 -14.92
N VAL A 11 9.55 -18.57 -14.20
CA VAL A 11 8.71 -17.55 -14.84
C VAL A 11 9.61 -16.35 -15.12
N LYS A 12 9.71 -16.01 -16.40
CA LYS A 12 10.71 -15.10 -16.97
C LYS A 12 10.44 -13.66 -16.51
N GLY A 13 11.37 -13.07 -15.76
CA GLY A 13 11.28 -11.66 -15.37
C GLY A 13 11.50 -10.74 -16.57
N GLU A 14 10.42 -10.25 -17.20
CA GLU A 14 10.55 -9.35 -18.36
C GLU A 14 9.45 -8.26 -18.50
N THR A 15 8.55 -8.10 -17.52
CA THR A 15 7.48 -7.08 -17.58
C THR A 15 7.74 -5.85 -16.70
N MET A 16 8.59 -5.98 -15.66
CA MET A 16 8.84 -4.94 -14.64
C MET A 16 9.83 -3.83 -15.09
N LYS A 17 9.90 -3.53 -16.39
CA LYS A 17 10.80 -2.51 -16.96
C LYS A 17 10.09 -1.33 -17.64
N ARG A 18 8.76 -1.34 -17.72
CA ARG A 18 7.98 -0.32 -18.47
C ARG A 18 7.37 0.80 -17.63
N ILE A 19 7.24 0.63 -16.32
CA ILE A 19 6.60 1.63 -15.43
C ILE A 19 7.59 2.75 -15.03
N ILE A 20 8.87 2.41 -14.84
CA ILE A 20 9.89 3.35 -14.31
C ILE A 20 10.27 4.47 -15.31
N LEU A 21 10.03 4.29 -16.61
CA LEU A 21 10.43 5.28 -17.63
C LEU A 21 9.48 6.49 -17.75
N GLY A 22 8.30 6.45 -17.12
CA GLY A 22 7.28 7.50 -17.26
C GLY A 22 7.49 8.76 -16.42
N ILE A 23 8.27 8.69 -15.34
CA ILE A 23 8.29 9.72 -14.28
C ILE A 23 9.34 10.82 -14.52
N VAL A 24 10.39 10.55 -15.32
CA VAL A 24 11.55 11.44 -15.46
C VAL A 24 11.29 12.67 -16.35
N VAL A 25 10.17 12.73 -17.09
CA VAL A 25 9.91 13.77 -18.10
C VAL A 25 9.17 14.99 -17.54
N LEU A 26 8.56 14.92 -16.35
CA LEU A 26 7.68 15.97 -15.81
C LEU A 26 8.34 16.85 -14.72
N SER A 27 9.65 17.12 -14.81
CA SER A 27 10.39 17.93 -13.83
C SER A 27 11.10 19.16 -14.42
N LEU A 28 10.79 19.52 -15.66
CA LEU A 28 11.42 20.63 -16.39
C LEU A 28 10.36 21.49 -17.08
N LEU A 29 9.70 22.36 -16.30
CA LEU A 29 9.13 23.66 -16.73
C LEU A 29 8.40 24.31 -15.55
N LEU A 30 9.09 25.24 -14.87
CA LEU A 30 8.55 26.49 -14.29
C LEU A 30 9.64 27.14 -13.44
N SER A 31 10.41 28.03 -14.05
CA SER A 31 11.31 28.94 -13.33
C SER A 31 11.56 30.22 -14.13
N THR A 32 11.54 31.33 -13.40
CA THR A 32 11.92 32.71 -13.80
C THR A 32 11.06 33.45 -14.82
N THR A 33 10.31 34.45 -14.33
CA THR A 33 10.41 35.90 -14.64
C THR A 33 9.20 36.63 -14.01
N ALA A 34 9.22 37.90 -13.57
CA ALA A 34 10.28 38.86 -13.22
C ALA A 34 9.68 39.97 -12.29
N CYS A 35 10.50 40.88 -11.76
CA CYS A 35 10.14 41.87 -10.72
C CYS A 35 9.42 43.16 -11.21
N ASN A 36 9.03 44.00 -10.22
CA ASN A 36 8.50 45.40 -10.26
C ASN A 36 6.98 45.52 -10.52
N SER A 37 6.21 46.48 -9.95
CA SER A 37 6.47 47.80 -9.31
C SER A 37 5.20 48.29 -8.53
N ARG A 38 5.16 49.31 -7.64
CA ARG A 38 6.14 50.18 -6.92
C ARG A 38 5.41 51.17 -5.95
N MET A 39 5.97 51.39 -4.75
CA MET A 39 5.74 52.52 -3.77
C MET A 39 4.34 52.79 -3.13
N ASN A 40 4.32 52.61 -1.79
CA ASN A 40 3.91 53.57 -0.73
C ASN A 40 2.45 54.09 -0.61
N SER A 41 1.73 53.71 0.47
CA SER A 41 1.57 54.54 1.68
C SER A 41 0.65 53.89 2.75
N ASP A 42 1.08 53.93 4.00
CA ASP A 42 0.32 54.12 5.25
C ASP A 42 -1.10 53.52 5.41
N ASN A 43 -1.23 52.45 6.22
CA ASN A 43 -1.93 52.48 7.54
C ASN A 43 -2.00 51.09 8.21
N VAL A 44 -2.10 51.09 9.55
CA VAL A 44 -2.14 49.93 10.47
C VAL A 44 -3.36 50.12 11.38
N PRO A 45 -3.97 49.09 12.03
CA PRO A 45 -4.08 47.66 11.71
C PRO A 45 -5.55 47.21 11.50
N ASN A 46 -5.81 46.00 10.99
CA ASN A 46 -6.76 45.11 11.69
C ASN A 46 -6.62 43.62 11.31
N SER A 47 -7.12 42.77 12.20
CA SER A 47 -7.21 41.32 12.06
C SER A 47 -8.08 40.85 10.90
N SER A 48 -7.60 39.85 10.17
CA SER A 48 -8.46 38.84 9.53
C SER A 48 -7.67 37.54 9.38
N GLU A 49 -8.16 36.47 10.01
CA GLU A 49 -7.76 35.11 9.69
C GLU A 49 -8.04 34.81 8.22
N SER A 50 -7.11 34.15 7.55
CA SER A 50 -7.37 33.49 6.27
C SER A 50 -6.56 32.21 6.20
N ILE A 51 -7.07 31.22 6.93
CA ILE A 51 -7.10 29.78 6.63
C ILE A 51 -6.11 29.38 5.52
N SER A 52 -4.99 28.79 5.94
CA SER A 52 -4.22 27.91 5.05
C SER A 52 -5.09 26.70 4.77
N SER A 53 -5.82 26.71 3.65
CA SER A 53 -6.43 25.51 3.09
C SER A 53 -5.32 24.61 2.57
N SER A 54 -4.68 23.91 3.50
CA SER A 54 -3.86 22.74 3.20
C SER A 54 -4.77 21.74 2.48
N GLU A 55 -4.50 21.46 1.21
CA GLU A 55 -5.16 20.37 0.51
C GLU A 55 -4.62 19.06 1.09
N GLU A 56 -5.21 18.61 2.21
CA GLU A 56 -4.94 17.29 2.77
C GLU A 56 -5.36 16.24 1.75
N CYS A 57 -4.38 15.48 1.23
CA CYS A 57 -4.63 14.35 0.35
C CYS A 57 -5.62 13.40 1.04
N PRO A 58 -6.70 12.96 0.37
CA PRO A 58 -7.75 12.18 1.01
C PRO A 58 -7.20 10.83 1.48
N THR A 59 -7.03 10.72 2.79
CA THR A 59 -6.70 9.48 3.50
C THR A 59 -7.76 8.42 3.23
N VAL A 60 -7.38 7.14 3.11
CA VAL A 60 -8.40 6.08 3.12
C VAL A 60 -9.04 5.98 4.50
N HIS A 61 -10.36 5.93 4.51
CA HIS A 61 -11.15 5.66 5.71
C HIS A 61 -12.21 4.63 5.35
N TYR A 62 -12.07 3.44 5.93
CA TYR A 62 -13.01 2.35 5.77
C TYR A 62 -13.95 2.27 6.97
N ASP A 63 -15.26 2.17 6.70
CA ASP A 63 -16.23 1.72 7.70
C ASP A 63 -15.94 0.24 8.02
N VAL A 64 -15.40 0.00 9.21
CA VAL A 64 -15.05 -1.33 9.75
C VAL A 64 -15.85 -1.56 11.01
N GLY A 65 -16.24 -2.82 11.25
CA GLY A 65 -16.99 -3.22 12.44
C GLY A 65 -16.16 -3.14 13.73
N ASP A 66 -16.67 -3.81 14.77
CA ASP A 66 -15.96 -3.95 16.04
C ASP A 66 -14.72 -4.86 15.86
N VAL A 67 -13.54 -4.24 15.77
CA VAL A 67 -12.25 -4.89 15.52
C VAL A 67 -11.37 -4.74 16.77
N ASP A 68 -10.81 -5.86 17.23
CA ASP A 68 -9.89 -5.91 18.39
C ASP A 68 -8.53 -5.28 18.05
N LEU A 69 -8.43 -3.96 18.23
CA LEU A 69 -7.19 -3.21 18.02
C LEU A 69 -6.06 -3.60 18.99
N GLU A 70 -6.34 -4.19 20.15
CA GLU A 70 -5.29 -4.64 21.08
C GLU A 70 -4.59 -5.90 20.54
N ARG A 71 -5.37 -6.87 20.04
CA ARG A 71 -4.85 -8.01 19.26
C ARG A 71 -4.03 -7.55 18.06
N LEU A 72 -4.51 -6.58 17.30
CA LEU A 72 -3.79 -6.07 16.12
C LEU A 72 -2.47 -5.38 16.50
N LYS A 73 -2.44 -4.60 17.59
CA LYS A 73 -1.21 -4.04 18.16
C LYS A 73 -0.22 -5.13 18.61
N GLY A 74 -0.71 -6.28 19.09
CA GLY A 74 0.14 -7.43 19.40
C GLY A 74 0.72 -8.14 18.17
N LEU A 75 -0.03 -8.22 17.08
CA LEU A 75 0.41 -8.86 15.83
C LEU A 75 1.33 -7.96 14.99
N TYR A 76 0.98 -6.68 14.88
CA TYR A 76 1.56 -5.70 13.96
C TYR A 76 1.93 -4.38 14.68
N PRO A 77 2.69 -4.42 15.79
CA PRO A 77 3.01 -3.23 16.59
C PRO A 77 3.68 -2.13 15.78
N GLU A 78 4.42 -2.50 14.73
CA GLU A 78 5.12 -1.57 13.85
C GLU A 78 4.18 -0.59 13.13
N PHE A 79 2.92 -0.96 12.88
CA PHE A 79 1.92 -0.14 12.18
C PHE A 79 1.11 0.81 13.09
N PHE A 80 1.24 0.66 14.41
CA PHE A 80 0.62 1.56 15.42
C PHE A 80 1.63 2.52 16.05
N ASP A 81 2.89 2.48 15.58
CA ASP A 81 3.95 3.36 16.03
C ASP A 81 3.94 4.64 15.18
N GLN A 82 3.46 5.74 15.76
CA GLN A 82 3.30 7.03 15.06
C GLN A 82 4.63 7.63 14.58
N ASP A 83 5.77 7.21 15.15
CA ASP A 83 7.10 7.61 14.69
C ASP A 83 7.54 6.86 13.40
N LYS A 84 6.79 5.82 12.97
CA LYS A 84 7.06 5.01 11.77
C LYS A 84 6.06 5.27 10.63
N SER A 85 6.25 6.39 9.93
CA SER A 85 5.56 6.62 8.65
C SER A 85 6.04 5.63 7.56
N PRO A 86 5.13 5.04 6.76
CA PRO A 86 5.47 4.16 5.63
C PRO A 86 6.11 4.93 4.45
N ALA A 87 7.38 5.31 4.55
CA ALA A 87 8.11 6.07 3.52
C ALA A 87 8.25 5.39 2.12
N LYS A 88 7.73 4.15 1.99
CA LYS A 88 7.62 3.37 0.75
C LYS A 88 6.24 2.67 0.62
N GLY A 89 5.25 3.15 1.35
CA GLY A 89 3.92 2.56 1.41
C GLY A 89 3.84 1.24 2.18
N ILE A 90 2.68 0.60 2.08
CA ILE A 90 2.33 -0.66 2.74
C ILE A 90 2.10 -1.74 1.68
N GLU A 91 2.76 -2.88 1.81
CA GLU A 91 2.56 -4.06 0.97
C GLU A 91 1.52 -4.97 1.62
N ILE A 92 0.40 -5.20 0.92
CA ILE A 92 -0.73 -6.04 1.34
C ILE A 92 -0.65 -7.36 0.59
N TYR A 93 -0.14 -8.40 1.23
CA TYR A 93 -0.07 -9.74 0.68
C TYR A 93 -1.42 -10.45 0.80
N VAL A 94 -1.92 -11.01 -0.30
CA VAL A 94 -3.26 -11.62 -0.36
C VAL A 94 -3.18 -13.07 -0.80
N TRP A 95 -3.65 -13.97 0.06
CA TRP A 95 -3.86 -15.39 -0.25
C TRP A 95 -5.35 -15.67 -0.41
N GLN A 96 -5.76 -16.22 -1.55
CA GLN A 96 -7.10 -16.76 -1.68
C GLN A 96 -7.14 -18.18 -1.08
N MET A 97 -7.94 -18.35 -0.02
CA MET A 97 -8.09 -19.61 0.73
C MET A 97 -9.16 -20.52 0.12
N SER A 98 -10.22 -19.93 -0.43
CA SER A 98 -11.28 -20.59 -1.20
C SER A 98 -12.02 -19.57 -2.07
N ALA A 99 -13.05 -19.97 -2.83
CA ALA A 99 -13.84 -19.05 -3.65
C ALA A 99 -14.45 -17.91 -2.81
N GLY A 100 -13.97 -16.67 -3.00
CA GLY A 100 -14.41 -15.50 -2.25
C GLY A 100 -13.86 -15.38 -0.81
N SER A 101 -13.02 -16.31 -0.36
CA SER A 101 -12.37 -16.25 0.96
C SER A 101 -10.89 -15.87 0.81
N TYR A 102 -10.49 -14.81 1.49
CA TYR A 102 -9.14 -14.23 1.42
C TYR A 102 -8.54 -14.10 2.82
N SER A 103 -7.23 -14.28 2.90
CA SER A 103 -6.39 -14.00 4.06
C SER A 103 -5.34 -12.97 3.68
N PHE A 104 -5.03 -12.07 4.60
CA PHE A 104 -4.17 -10.92 4.36
C PHE A 104 -2.94 -10.93 5.28
N GLY A 105 -1.86 -10.29 4.84
CA GLY A 105 -0.66 -10.05 5.65
C GLY A 105 -0.01 -8.74 5.23
N LEU A 106 0.53 -8.00 6.19
CA LEU A 106 1.06 -6.65 5.97
C LEU A 106 2.57 -6.60 6.15
N MET A 107 3.24 -5.82 5.30
CA MET A 107 4.64 -5.40 5.51
C MET A 107 4.82 -3.96 5.07
N TYR A 108 5.77 -3.25 5.67
CA TYR A 108 6.22 -2.00 5.08
C TYR A 108 6.94 -2.23 3.75
N GLY A 109 6.65 -1.37 2.78
CA GLY A 109 7.30 -1.33 1.49
C GLY A 109 8.82 -1.20 1.63
N THR A 110 9.57 -1.90 0.79
CA THR A 110 11.04 -1.78 0.78
C THR A 110 11.61 -1.76 -0.63
N ASN A 111 12.75 -1.08 -0.82
CA ASN A 111 13.50 -1.08 -2.09
C ASN A 111 14.19 -2.43 -2.40
N ARG A 112 13.69 -3.54 -1.85
CA ARG A 112 14.17 -4.91 -2.08
C ARG A 112 12.98 -5.84 -2.21
N ASN A 113 13.18 -6.94 -2.94
CA ASN A 113 12.24 -8.06 -2.91
C ASN A 113 12.23 -8.67 -1.48
N LYS A 114 11.05 -9.07 -1.01
CA LYS A 114 10.93 -9.96 0.14
C LYS A 114 11.33 -11.37 -0.26
N THR A 115 11.80 -12.18 0.69
CA THR A 115 11.97 -13.62 0.47
C THR A 115 10.62 -14.32 0.59
N ASP A 116 10.49 -15.48 -0.04
CA ASP A 116 9.29 -16.30 0.10
C ASP A 116 9.02 -16.67 1.58
N GLU A 117 10.08 -16.88 2.37
CA GLU A 117 10.00 -17.15 3.81
C GLU A 117 9.41 -15.97 4.60
N GLU A 118 9.80 -14.72 4.30
CA GLU A 118 9.18 -13.53 4.90
C GLU A 118 7.69 -13.48 4.59
N ILE A 119 7.32 -13.70 3.33
CA ILE A 119 5.93 -13.68 2.84
C ILE A 119 5.11 -14.81 3.50
N TRP A 120 5.66 -16.02 3.62
CA TRP A 120 4.97 -17.15 4.25
C TRP A 120 4.82 -16.98 5.76
N ASN A 121 5.80 -16.37 6.44
CA ASN A 121 5.72 -16.10 7.88
C ASN A 121 4.56 -15.16 8.25
N LEU A 122 4.10 -14.30 7.34
CA LEU A 122 2.90 -13.47 7.53
C LEU A 122 1.62 -14.31 7.70
N GLN A 123 1.54 -15.54 7.19
CA GLN A 123 0.35 -16.39 7.38
C GLN A 123 0.12 -16.75 8.85
N ASN A 124 1.19 -16.79 9.66
CA ASN A 124 1.10 -16.97 11.12
C ASN A 124 0.52 -15.74 11.84
N LYS A 125 0.50 -14.59 11.16
CA LYS A 125 -0.12 -13.32 11.58
C LYS A 125 -1.25 -12.92 10.61
N SER A 126 -1.98 -13.90 10.10
CA SER A 126 -3.03 -13.68 9.09
C SER A 126 -4.13 -12.77 9.62
N LEU A 127 -4.53 -11.82 8.77
CA LEU A 127 -5.60 -10.87 9.00
C LEU A 127 -6.81 -11.18 8.13
N THR A 128 -7.99 -10.78 8.63
CA THR A 128 -9.21 -10.62 7.84
C THR A 128 -9.18 -9.30 7.04
N LEU A 129 -10.15 -9.11 6.13
CA LEU A 129 -10.28 -7.86 5.37
C LEU A 129 -10.56 -6.66 6.29
N GLU A 130 -11.42 -6.84 7.29
CA GLU A 130 -11.80 -5.79 8.25
C GLU A 130 -10.62 -5.39 9.14
N GLU A 131 -9.87 -6.36 9.67
CA GLU A 131 -8.64 -6.09 10.42
C GLU A 131 -7.57 -5.39 9.56
N THR A 132 -7.44 -5.77 8.29
CA THR A 132 -6.52 -5.11 7.35
C THR A 132 -6.91 -3.66 7.12
N LYS A 133 -8.20 -3.40 6.88
CA LYS A 133 -8.76 -2.05 6.72
C LYS A 133 -8.62 -1.20 7.99
N ALA A 134 -8.80 -1.80 9.18
CA ALA A 134 -8.57 -1.13 10.45
C ALA A 134 -7.12 -0.67 10.62
N ILE A 135 -6.13 -1.49 10.25
CA ILE A 135 -4.72 -1.07 10.27
C ILE A 135 -4.45 0.05 9.25
N LEU A 136 -5.01 -0.01 8.04
CA LEU A 136 -4.85 1.07 7.05
C LEU A 136 -5.44 2.40 7.55
N ASN A 137 -6.59 2.36 8.23
CA ASN A 137 -7.19 3.54 8.88
C ASN A 137 -6.23 4.13 9.94
N GLU A 138 -5.67 3.30 10.82
CA GLU A 138 -4.76 3.73 11.89
C GLU A 138 -3.42 4.29 11.35
N CYS A 139 -2.92 3.74 10.23
CA CYS A 139 -1.74 4.25 9.55
C CYS A 139 -1.95 5.58 8.82
N GLY A 140 -3.20 6.00 8.59
CA GLY A 140 -3.51 7.25 7.90
C GLY A 140 -2.94 7.34 6.48
N VAL A 141 -2.93 6.23 5.73
CA VAL A 141 -2.39 6.19 4.35
C VAL A 141 -3.43 6.62 3.30
N THR A 142 -2.96 7.01 2.12
CA THR A 142 -3.81 7.23 0.92
C THR A 142 -3.87 5.98 0.03
N LYS A 143 -4.76 5.96 -0.99
CA LYS A 143 -4.92 4.81 -1.91
C LYS A 143 -3.66 4.52 -2.75
N ASP A 144 -2.80 5.51 -2.95
CA ASP A 144 -1.53 5.37 -3.69
C ASP A 144 -0.35 4.94 -2.79
N GLU A 145 -0.55 4.87 -1.48
CA GLU A 145 0.46 4.49 -0.48
C GLU A 145 0.35 3.03 -0.01
N PHE A 146 -0.50 2.21 -0.65
CA PHE A 146 -0.48 0.77 -0.44
C PHE A 146 -0.57 -0.03 -1.73
N PHE A 147 -0.01 -1.24 -1.70
CA PHE A 147 0.15 -2.11 -2.87
C PHE A 147 -0.40 -3.49 -2.57
N ILE A 148 -1.39 -3.92 -3.36
CA ILE A 148 -2.01 -5.23 -3.25
C ILE A 148 -1.17 -6.25 -4.02
N ILE A 149 -0.69 -7.28 -3.34
CA ILE A 149 0.21 -8.31 -3.89
C ILE A 149 -0.44 -9.70 -3.73
N PRO A 150 -1.11 -10.22 -4.78
CA PRO A 150 -1.58 -11.59 -4.82
C PRO A 150 -0.45 -12.63 -4.69
N VAL A 151 -0.62 -13.64 -3.84
CA VAL A 151 0.35 -14.72 -3.64
C VAL A 151 -0.31 -16.09 -3.75
N ILE A 152 0.15 -16.90 -4.70
CA ILE A 152 -0.29 -18.30 -4.83
C ILE A 152 0.19 -19.09 -3.60
N GLN A 153 -0.73 -19.79 -2.93
CA GLN A 153 -0.35 -20.70 -1.84
C GLN A 153 0.15 -22.04 -2.39
N PRO A 154 1.40 -22.47 -2.06
CA PRO A 154 1.93 -23.75 -2.53
C PRO A 154 1.32 -24.97 -1.82
N PHE A 155 0.68 -24.77 -0.65
CA PHE A 155 0.14 -25.84 0.19
C PHE A 155 -1.40 -25.90 0.21
N SER A 156 -2.09 -25.00 -0.48
CA SER A 156 -3.55 -25.03 -0.58
C SER A 156 -4.02 -26.05 -1.62
N SER A 157 -5.10 -26.76 -1.33
CA SER A 157 -5.83 -27.57 -2.33
C SER A 157 -6.67 -26.70 -3.27
N TYR A 158 -6.87 -25.42 -2.96
CA TYR A 158 -7.57 -24.46 -3.81
C TYR A 158 -6.62 -23.88 -4.87
N ALA A 159 -6.78 -24.34 -6.11
CA ALA A 159 -6.01 -23.86 -7.25
C ALA A 159 -6.69 -22.64 -7.91
N TYR A 160 -5.91 -21.59 -8.16
CA TYR A 160 -6.33 -20.38 -8.87
C TYR A 160 -5.17 -19.77 -9.65
N THR A 161 -5.50 -18.93 -10.64
CA THR A 161 -4.55 -18.12 -11.40
C THR A 161 -4.63 -16.66 -10.96
N ILE A 162 -3.47 -16.00 -10.91
CA ILE A 162 -3.40 -14.53 -10.79
C ILE A 162 -3.44 -13.98 -12.21
N ASP A 163 -4.65 -13.75 -12.70
CA ASP A 163 -4.95 -13.05 -13.96
C ASP A 163 -5.52 -11.65 -13.67
N ASP A 164 -5.74 -10.86 -14.71
CA ASP A 164 -6.28 -9.49 -14.59
C ASP A 164 -7.64 -9.48 -13.87
N GLY A 165 -8.48 -10.49 -14.14
CA GLY A 165 -9.77 -10.66 -13.47
C GLY A 165 -9.65 -11.03 -11.99
N TYR A 166 -8.59 -11.72 -11.58
CA TYR A 166 -8.24 -11.90 -10.17
C TYR A 166 -7.82 -10.57 -9.53
N GLN A 167 -6.94 -9.82 -10.20
CA GLN A 167 -6.44 -8.53 -9.68
C GLN A 167 -7.60 -7.56 -9.46
N ASP A 168 -8.51 -7.41 -10.44
CA ASP A 168 -9.75 -6.62 -10.32
C ASP A 168 -10.60 -7.02 -9.10
N ARG A 169 -10.76 -8.33 -8.84
CA ARG A 169 -11.56 -8.81 -7.70
C ARG A 169 -10.93 -8.46 -6.36
N VAL A 170 -9.60 -8.52 -6.24
CA VAL A 170 -8.91 -8.24 -4.99
C VAL A 170 -8.76 -6.73 -4.77
N SER A 171 -8.50 -5.94 -5.82
CA SER A 171 -8.50 -4.47 -5.74
C SER A 171 -9.84 -3.93 -5.24
N LYS A 172 -10.96 -4.48 -5.73
CA LYS A 172 -12.33 -4.16 -5.29
C LYS A 172 -12.63 -4.46 -3.82
N LEU A 173 -11.76 -5.17 -3.10
CA LEU A 173 -11.92 -5.34 -1.65
C LEU A 173 -11.53 -4.06 -0.88
N PHE A 174 -10.75 -3.17 -1.51
CA PHE A 174 -10.19 -1.93 -0.94
C PHE A 174 -10.73 -0.67 -1.63
N GLU A 175 -11.87 -0.79 -2.33
CA GLU A 175 -12.69 0.30 -2.86
C GLU A 175 -13.92 0.55 -1.98
#